data_AF-B9EWW1-F1
#
_entry.id   AF-B9EWW1-F1
#
_cell.length_a   1.000
_cell.length_b   1.000
_cell.length_c   1.000
_cell.angle_alpha   90.00
_cell.angle_beta   90.00
_cell.angle_gamma   90.00
#
_symmetry.space_group_name_H-M   'P 1'
#
loop_
_entity.id
_entity.type
_entity.pdbx_description
1 polymer ?
#
loop_
_entity_poly.entity_id
_entity_poly.type
_entity_poly.pdbx_seq_one_letter_code
_entity_poly.pdbx_strand_id
1 'polypeptide(L)'
;MALPSQAQNSPQDYVRLHNAARAAVGVGPVTWDTSVQAFAENYASQRSGDCSLIHSSNRNNLGENLFWGSAGGDWTAASAVQSWVITPINFG
;
A
#
# COMPACT_ATOMS: atom_id res chain seq x y z
N MET A 1 6.26 22.77 -9.59
CA MET A 1 6.37 21.53 -8.80
C MET A 1 5.13 21.46 -7.93
N ALA A 2 4.17 20.61 -8.27
CA ALA A 2 3.01 20.34 -7.43
C ALA A 2 3.40 19.20 -6.48
N LEU A 3 3.24 19.39 -5.17
CA LEU A 3 3.33 18.28 -4.23
C LEU A 3 2.17 17.32 -4.57
N PRO A 4 2.37 15.99 -4.59
CA PRO A 4 1.25 15.07 -4.67
C PRO A 4 0.33 15.40 -3.50
N SER A 5 -0.87 15.86 -3.83
CA SER A 5 -1.87 16.19 -2.82
C SER A 5 -2.05 14.96 -1.95
N GLN A 6 -1.92 15.12 -0.63
CA GLN A 6 -2.25 14.07 0.34
C GLN A 6 -3.66 13.49 0.11
N ALA A 7 -4.52 14.19 -0.64
CA ALA A 7 -5.82 13.74 -1.09
C ALA A 7 -5.81 12.56 -2.09
N GLN A 8 -4.67 12.20 -2.72
CA GLN A 8 -4.56 11.01 -3.58
C GLN A 8 -3.95 9.78 -2.86
N ASN A 9 -3.52 9.98 -1.62
CA ASN A 9 -2.95 8.97 -0.73
C ASN A 9 -3.76 8.90 0.58
N SER A 10 -5.04 9.25 0.54
CA SER A 10 -5.89 9.24 1.72
C SER A 10 -6.24 7.79 2.14
N PRO A 11 -6.56 7.55 3.42
CA PRO A 11 -7.13 6.29 3.89
C PRO A 11 -8.24 5.73 2.98
N GLN A 12 -9.13 6.62 2.53
CA GLN A 12 -10.28 6.27 1.70
C GLN A 12 -9.87 5.81 0.31
N ASP A 13 -8.79 6.33 -0.27
CA ASP A 13 -8.29 5.87 -1.57
C ASP A 13 -7.82 4.42 -1.50
N TYR A 14 -7.01 4.09 -0.50
CA TYR A 14 -6.54 2.72 -0.29
C TYR A 14 -7.72 1.76 -0.07
N VAL A 15 -8.66 2.10 0.83
CA VAL A 15 -9.82 1.23 1.12
C VAL A 15 -10.70 1.04 -0.11
N ARG A 16 -11.01 2.13 -0.83
CA ARG A 16 -11.86 2.09 -2.03
C ARG A 16 -11.27 1.18 -3.10
N LEU A 17 -9.98 1.33 -3.39
CA LEU A 17 -9.30 0.55 -4.43
C LEU A 17 -9.20 -0.94 -4.05
N HIS A 18 -8.88 -1.25 -2.78
CA HIS A 18 -8.89 -2.63 -2.31
C HIS A 18 -10.29 -3.24 -2.37
N ASN A 19 -11.32 -2.51 -1.94
CA ASN A 19 -12.69 -3.02 -1.96
C ASN A 19 -13.21 -3.25 -3.39
N ALA A 20 -12.79 -2.44 -4.37
CA ALA A 20 -13.06 -2.69 -5.78
C ALA A 20 -12.43 -4.01 -6.26
N ALA A 21 -11.14 -4.25 -5.94
CA ALA A 21 -10.46 -5.50 -6.29
C ALA A 21 -11.07 -6.73 -5.59
N ARG A 22 -11.44 -6.59 -4.31
CA ARG A 22 -12.08 -7.64 -3.52
C ARG A 22 -13.47 -8.01 -4.04
N ALA A 23 -14.26 -7.01 -4.42
CA ALA A 23 -15.57 -7.22 -5.03
C ALA A 23 -15.46 -7.98 -6.37
N ALA A 24 -14.43 -7.72 -7.18
CA ALA A 24 -14.21 -8.40 -8.45
C ALA A 24 -13.98 -9.91 -8.31
N VAL A 25 -13.52 -10.38 -7.15
CA VAL A 25 -13.30 -11.81 -6.85
C VAL A 25 -14.27 -12.36 -5.80
N GLY A 26 -15.32 -11.62 -5.44
CA GLY A 26 -16.39 -12.09 -4.56
C GLY A 26 -16.02 -12.22 -3.08
N VAL A 27 -14.98 -11.53 -2.60
CA VAL A 27 -14.63 -11.51 -1.16
C VAL A 27 -15.14 -10.23 -0.49
N GLY A 28 -15.55 -10.33 0.78
CA GLY A 28 -16.18 -9.21 1.51
C GLY A 28 -15.26 -7.99 1.68
N PRO A 29 -15.79 -6.77 1.88
CA PRO A 29 -15.01 -5.55 1.96
C PRO A 29 -14.15 -5.47 3.24
N VAL A 30 -13.16 -4.59 3.23
CA VAL A 30 -12.36 -4.18 4.39
C VAL A 30 -12.66 -2.73 4.78
N THR A 31 -12.28 -2.36 6.00
CA THR A 31 -12.38 -1.01 6.55
C THR A 31 -11.01 -0.51 6.97
N TRP A 32 -10.88 0.81 7.16
CA TRP A 32 -9.63 1.40 7.64
C TRP A 32 -9.43 1.14 9.13
N ASP A 33 -8.21 0.83 9.51
CA ASP A 33 -7.79 0.69 10.91
C ASP A 33 -6.59 1.61 11.17
N THR A 34 -6.75 2.54 12.12
CA THR A 34 -5.73 3.53 12.46
C THR A 34 -4.48 2.93 13.11
N SER A 35 -4.60 1.76 13.75
CA SER A 35 -3.44 1.04 14.29
C SER A 35 -2.60 0.42 13.17
N VAL A 36 -3.25 -0.11 12.13
CA VAL A 36 -2.57 -0.63 10.93
C VAL A 36 -1.90 0.50 10.15
N GLN A 37 -2.55 1.66 10.05
CA GLN A 37 -1.94 2.86 9.46
C GLN A 37 -0.65 3.24 10.20
N ALA A 38 -0.70 3.38 11.52
CA ALA A 38 0.46 3.77 12.33
C ALA A 38 1.62 2.77 12.19
N PHE A 39 1.31 1.48 12.10
CA PHE A 39 2.32 0.45 11.83
C PHE A 39 2.94 0.63 10.43
N ALA A 40 2.12 0.81 9.39
CA ALA A 40 2.59 0.95 8.01
C ALA A 40 3.45 2.22 7.82
N GLU A 41 3.04 3.35 8.40
CA GLU A 41 3.80 4.61 8.37
C GLU A 41 5.16 4.48 9.05
N ASN A 42 5.18 3.85 10.24
CA ASN A 42 6.42 3.60 10.96
C ASN A 42 7.35 2.71 10.14
N TYR A 43 6.83 1.62 9.57
CA TYR A 43 7.65 0.70 8.79
C TYR A 43 8.17 1.34 7.49
N ALA A 44 7.33 2.10 6.78
CA ALA A 44 7.76 2.85 5.60
C ALA A 44 8.88 3.85 5.95
N SER A 45 8.80 4.52 7.11
CA SER A 45 9.87 5.39 7.58
C SER A 45 11.17 4.64 7.90
N GLN A 46 11.12 3.38 8.35
CA GLN A 46 12.33 2.57 8.57
C GLN A 46 12.98 2.11 7.26
N ARG A 47 12.20 2.02 6.17
CA ARG A 47 12.67 1.63 4.84
C ARG A 47 12.98 2.84 3.94
N SER A 48 12.65 4.06 4.33
CA SER A 48 12.86 5.24 3.45
C SER A 48 14.33 5.51 3.12
N GLY A 49 15.27 5.04 3.95
CA GLY A 49 16.70 5.20 3.73
C GLY A 49 17.31 4.27 2.67
N ASP A 50 16.75 3.06 2.50
CA ASP A 50 17.25 2.06 1.55
C ASP A 50 16.24 1.70 0.46
N CYS A 51 14.99 2.13 0.61
CA CYS A 51 13.88 1.88 -0.29
C CYS A 51 13.66 0.39 -0.63
N SER A 52 14.16 -0.52 0.21
CA SER A 52 14.17 -1.95 -0.08
C SER A 52 12.81 -2.57 0.25
N LEU A 53 12.29 -3.39 -0.67
CA LEU A 53 11.03 -4.13 -0.53
C LEU A 53 11.20 -5.38 0.35
N ILE A 54 11.67 -5.19 1.57
CA ILE A 54 11.84 -6.24 2.57
C ILE A 54 10.60 -6.23 3.45
N HIS A 55 10.00 -7.40 3.71
CA HIS A 55 8.84 -7.51 4.57
C HIS A 55 9.16 -7.34 6.05
N SER A 56 8.26 -6.72 6.81
CA SER A 56 8.44 -6.56 8.26
C SER A 56 8.33 -7.89 9.00
N SER A 57 9.14 -8.06 10.05
CA SER A 57 9.18 -9.30 10.85
C SER A 57 8.18 -9.31 12.02
N ASN A 58 7.70 -8.13 12.43
CA ASN A 58 6.90 -7.91 13.65
C ASN A 58 5.45 -7.50 13.35
N ARG A 59 4.79 -8.19 12.41
CA ARG A 59 3.46 -7.82 11.89
C ARG A 59 2.28 -8.19 12.78
N ASN A 60 2.44 -8.98 13.84
CA ASN A 60 1.36 -9.43 14.72
C ASN A 60 0.07 -9.84 13.98
N ASN A 61 0.19 -10.82 13.06
CA ASN A 61 -0.89 -11.32 12.17
C ASN A 61 -1.44 -10.33 11.12
N LEU A 62 -0.80 -9.17 10.91
CA LEU A 62 -1.14 -8.30 9.79
C LEU A 62 -0.56 -8.83 8.48
N GLY A 63 -1.35 -8.76 7.41
CA GLY A 63 -0.84 -8.86 6.03
C GLY A 63 -0.06 -7.61 5.64
N GLU A 64 0.85 -7.72 4.68
CA GLU A 64 1.66 -6.58 4.22
C GLU A 64 1.92 -6.66 2.72
N ASN A 65 1.70 -5.54 2.04
CA ASN A 65 2.14 -5.30 0.68
C ASN A 65 3.06 -4.08 0.68
N LEU A 66 4.16 -4.16 -0.07
CA LEU A 66 5.12 -3.07 -0.19
C LEU A 66 5.12 -2.56 -1.62
N PHE A 67 5.30 -1.24 -1.75
CA PHE A 67 5.42 -0.58 -3.03
C PHE A 67 6.60 0.39 -2.96
N TRP A 68 7.34 0.46 -4.05
CA TRP A 68 8.39 1.44 -4.25
C TRP A 68 8.26 2.01 -5.66
N GLY A 69 8.69 3.27 -5.82
CA GLY A 69 8.78 3.92 -7.11
C GLY A 69 9.97 4.86 -7.17
N SER A 70 10.43 5.16 -8.38
CA SER A 70 11.60 6.02 -8.62
C SER A 70 11.43 7.40 -7.98
N ALA A 71 12.54 7.96 -7.49
CA ALA A 71 12.59 9.33 -6.98
C ALA A 71 12.08 10.34 -8.02
N GLY A 72 11.32 11.34 -7.58
CA GLY A 72 10.72 12.37 -8.45
C GLY A 72 9.46 11.93 -9.21
N GLY A 73 8.95 10.71 -8.98
CA GLY A 73 7.66 10.28 -9.49
C GLY A 73 6.49 10.70 -8.59
N ASP A 74 5.35 11.01 -9.20
CA ASP A 74 4.09 11.31 -8.51
C ASP A 74 3.32 10.02 -8.21
N TRP A 75 3.85 9.21 -7.28
CA TRP A 75 3.25 7.93 -6.91
C TRP A 75 2.00 8.12 -6.04
N THR A 76 0.95 7.36 -6.33
CA THR A 76 -0.35 7.45 -5.66
C THR A 76 -0.77 6.11 -5.05
N ALA A 77 -1.81 6.12 -4.20
CA ALA A 77 -2.44 4.91 -3.70
C ALA A 77 -2.92 4.02 -4.85
N ALA A 78 -3.41 4.60 -5.95
CA ALA A 78 -3.79 3.87 -7.16
C ALA A 78 -2.59 3.18 -7.81
N SER A 79 -1.44 3.83 -7.90
CA SER A 79 -0.20 3.23 -8.43
C SER A 79 0.19 1.98 -7.63
N ALA A 80 0.15 2.07 -6.30
CA ALA A 80 0.49 0.96 -5.42
C ALA A 80 -0.52 -0.19 -5.51
N VAL A 81 -1.82 0.10 -5.36
CA VAL A 81 -2.86 -0.93 -5.36
C VAL A 81 -2.99 -1.62 -6.71
N GLN A 82 -2.88 -0.88 -7.82
CA GLN A 82 -2.87 -1.51 -9.15
C GLN A 82 -1.67 -2.44 -9.32
N SER A 83 -0.48 -2.04 -8.86
CA SER A 83 0.71 -2.90 -8.92
C SER A 83 0.48 -4.24 -8.18
N TRP A 84 -0.12 -4.20 -7.00
CA TRP A 84 -0.41 -5.41 -6.21
C TRP A 84 -1.54 -6.27 -6.78
N VAL A 85 -2.55 -5.67 -7.40
CA VAL A 85 -3.69 -6.40 -7.98
C VAL A 85 -3.31 -7.03 -9.34
N ILE A 86 -2.45 -6.36 -10.11
CA ILE A 86 -2.03 -6.82 -11.45
C ILE A 86 -0.94 -7.91 -11.36
N THR A 87 -0.18 -7.99 -10.26
CA THR A 87 0.84 -9.03 -10.11
C THR A 87 0.24 -10.30 -9.51
N PRO A 88 0.10 -11.41 -10.28
CA PRO A 88 0.13 -12.71 -9.66
C PRO A 88 1.57 -12.93 -9.19
N ILE A 89 1.75 -13.04 -7.88
CA ILE A 89 2.90 -13.65 -7.19
C ILE A 89 3.53 -14.80 -8.00
N ASN A 90 4.49 -14.49 -8.87
CA ASN A 90 5.49 -15.44 -9.33
C ASN A 90 6.69 -15.31 -8.38
N PHE A 91 6.75 -16.20 -7.40
CA PHE A 91 8.02 -16.57 -6.80
C PHE A 91 8.73 -17.46 -7.82
N GLY A 92 9.68 -16.89 -8.55
CA GLY A 92 10.65 -17.59 -9.39
C GLY A 92 12.06 -17.31 -8.90
#